data_AF-A0A7K1ADV6-F1
#
_entry.id   AF-A0A7K1ADV6-F1
#
_cell.length_a   1.000
_cell.length_b   1.000
_cell.length_c   1.000
_cell.angle_alpha   90.00
_cell.angle_beta   90.00
_cell.angle_gamma   90.00
#
_symmetry.space_group_name_H-M   'P 1'
#
loop_
_entity.id
_entity.type
_entity.pdbx_description
1 polymer ?
#
loop_
_entity_poly.entity_id
_entity_poly.type
_entity_poly.pdbx_seq_one_letter_code
_entity_poly.pdbx_strand_id
1 'polypeptide(L)'
;MNSSSALLVDPDVLLVYGCRDEIPSDPENLKQFKLVGYGRDLFFDPALEIAKPNVLATIIPQAGPRFFEAIAADLESEFIGGTLGSTVASYGNGGLIISEEHLVALPTGELGKLKSLAEEYEMTFK
;
A
#
# COMPACT_ATOMS: atom_id res chain seq x y z
N MET A 1 -29.98 34.61 6.50
CA MET A 1 -28.58 34.43 6.95
C MET A 1 -28.33 32.93 6.96
N ASN A 2 -27.87 32.37 5.84
CA ASN A 2 -27.56 30.94 5.74
C ASN A 2 -26.13 30.73 6.22
N SER A 3 -26.01 29.99 7.32
CA SER A 3 -24.76 29.50 7.86
C SER A 3 -24.04 28.68 6.80
N SER A 4 -22.82 29.10 6.48
CA SER A 4 -21.81 28.37 5.75
C SER A 4 -21.80 26.89 6.17
N SER A 5 -22.39 26.04 5.35
CA SER A 5 -22.01 24.63 5.31
C SER A 5 -20.57 24.64 4.86
N ALA A 6 -19.65 24.52 5.82
CA ALA A 6 -18.31 24.08 5.51
C ALA A 6 -18.49 22.71 4.86
N LEU A 7 -18.39 22.68 3.53
CA LEU A 7 -18.11 21.45 2.81
C LEU A 7 -16.93 20.83 3.56
N LEU A 8 -17.16 19.69 4.20
CA LEU A 8 -16.09 18.78 4.56
C LEU A 8 -15.41 18.47 3.23
N VAL A 9 -14.36 19.23 2.91
CA VAL A 9 -13.47 18.91 1.81
C VAL A 9 -12.72 17.71 2.32
N ASP A 10 -13.26 16.52 2.05
CA ASP A 10 -12.49 15.30 2.23
C ASP A 10 -11.20 15.51 1.42
N PRO A 11 -10.02 15.39 2.06
CA PRO A 11 -8.77 15.63 1.38
C PRO A 11 -8.66 14.69 0.18
N ASP A 12 -8.28 15.25 -0.97
CA ASP A 12 -8.10 14.49 -2.21
C ASP A 12 -7.08 13.36 -1.99
N VAL A 13 -7.25 12.23 -2.66
CA VAL A 13 -6.29 11.12 -2.56
C VAL A 13 -5.23 11.27 -3.64
N LEU A 14 -3.96 11.32 -3.25
CA LEU A 14 -2.83 11.25 -4.17
C LEU A 14 -2.28 9.81 -4.20
N LEU A 15 -2.38 9.18 -5.37
CA LEU A 15 -1.78 7.88 -5.65
C LEU A 15 -0.33 8.10 -6.09
N VAL A 16 0.61 7.61 -5.29
CA VAL A 16 2.04 7.72 -5.54
C VAL A 16 2.55 6.38 -6.02
N TYR A 17 2.92 6.28 -7.29
CA TYR A 17 3.39 5.03 -7.89
C TYR A 17 4.92 5.01 -7.93
N GLY A 18 5.53 4.35 -6.95
CA GLY A 18 6.92 3.91 -7.03
C GLY A 18 8.01 5.00 -7.01
N CYS A 19 7.70 6.29 -7.13
CA CYS A 19 8.70 7.35 -7.15
C CYS A 19 8.33 8.54 -6.26
N ARG A 20 9.30 8.93 -5.43
CA ARG A 20 9.27 10.06 -4.50
C ARG A 20 8.97 11.40 -5.16
N ASP A 21 9.36 11.57 -6.42
CA ASP A 21 9.30 12.84 -7.15
C ASP A 21 7.86 13.31 -7.42
N GLU A 22 6.88 12.42 -7.24
CA GLU A 22 5.45 12.71 -7.39
C GLU A 22 4.83 13.32 -6.11
N ILE A 23 5.54 13.24 -4.98
CA ILE A 23 5.04 13.75 -3.70
C ILE A 23 5.36 15.26 -3.61
N PRO A 24 4.35 16.13 -3.44
CA PRO A 24 4.57 17.55 -3.26
C PRO A 24 5.55 17.81 -2.11
N SER A 25 6.55 18.64 -2.35
CA SER A 25 7.51 19.07 -1.32
C SER A 25 7.03 20.28 -0.51
N ASP A 26 5.97 20.95 -0.98
CA ASP A 26 5.34 22.08 -0.31
C ASP A 26 4.36 21.59 0.78
N PRO A 27 4.59 21.93 2.07
CA PRO A 27 3.72 21.55 3.18
C PRO A 27 2.27 22.03 3.05
N GLU A 28 2.01 23.19 2.46
CA GLU A 28 0.63 23.69 2.31
C GLU A 28 -0.14 22.92 1.24
N ASN A 29 0.56 22.44 0.22
CA ASN A 29 -0.01 21.57 -0.80
C ASN A 29 -0.24 20.16 -0.24
N LEU A 30 0.69 19.63 0.55
CA LEU A 30 0.58 18.32 1.21
C LEU A 30 -0.64 18.19 2.13
N LYS A 31 -1.04 19.26 2.83
CA LYS A 31 -2.22 19.25 3.73
C LYS A 31 -3.53 18.95 3.01
N GLN A 32 -3.57 19.13 1.70
CA GLN A 32 -4.77 18.94 0.90
C GLN A 32 -4.96 17.47 0.52
N PHE A 33 -3.93 16.62 0.70
CA PHE A 33 -3.95 15.25 0.20
C PHE A 33 -3.77 14.19 1.28
N LYS A 34 -4.40 13.03 1.06
CA LYS A 34 -4.02 11.77 1.68
C LYS A 34 -3.19 10.95 0.70
N LEU A 35 -2.07 10.42 1.17
CA LEU A 35 -1.11 9.72 0.31
C LEU A 35 -1.38 8.22 0.39
N VAL A 36 -1.57 7.61 -0.78
CA VAL A 36 -1.62 6.16 -0.95
C VAL A 36 -0.45 5.75 -1.81
N GLY A 37 0.47 4.96 -1.25
CA GLY A 37 1.71 4.56 -1.90
C GLY A 37 1.70 3.16 -2.49
N TYR A 38 2.70 2.87 -3.31
CA TYR A 38 3.06 1.52 -3.75
C TYR A 38 4.57 1.27 -3.62
N GLY A 39 4.97 0.13 -3.06
CA GLY A 39 6.36 -0.29 -2.91
C GLY A 39 6.77 -0.46 -1.45
N ARG A 40 7.91 0.12 -1.06
CA ARG A 40 8.31 0.19 0.35
C ARG A 40 7.38 1.15 1.09
N ASP A 41 7.07 0.85 2.34
CA ASP A 41 6.19 1.69 3.14
C ASP A 41 6.70 3.14 3.22
N LEU A 42 5.93 4.08 2.67
CA LEU A 42 6.28 5.49 2.60
C LEU A 42 6.45 6.12 3.98
N PHE A 43 5.78 5.58 5.00
CA PHE A 43 5.89 6.09 6.36
C PHE A 43 7.30 5.94 6.94
N PHE A 44 8.03 4.91 6.52
CA PHE A 44 9.40 4.67 6.97
C PHE A 44 10.46 5.29 6.07
N ASP A 45 10.08 6.00 5.01
CA ASP A 45 11.03 6.70 4.16
C ASP A 45 11.52 7.99 4.87
N PRO A 46 12.80 8.08 5.27
CA PRO A 46 13.33 9.26 5.93
C PRO A 46 13.27 10.51 5.04
N ALA A 47 13.21 10.32 3.73
CA ALA A 47 13.17 11.40 2.76
C ALA A 47 11.79 12.05 2.64
N LEU A 48 10.77 11.47 3.29
CA LEU A 48 9.36 11.88 3.30
C LEU A 48 8.89 12.35 4.67
N GLU A 49 9.79 12.74 5.58
CA GLU A 49 9.46 13.13 6.96
C GLU A 49 8.28 14.11 7.06
N ILE A 50 8.25 15.13 6.19
CA ILE A 50 7.20 16.16 6.16
C ILE A 50 5.83 15.63 5.70
N ALA A 51 5.83 14.53 4.95
CA ALA A 51 4.65 13.94 4.34
C ALA A 51 4.07 12.77 5.16
N LYS A 52 4.82 12.24 6.13
CA LYS A 52 4.40 11.12 7.00
C LYS A 52 3.01 11.31 7.65
N PRO A 53 2.63 12.50 8.16
CA PRO A 53 1.29 12.69 8.74
C PRO A 53 0.14 12.50 7.75
N ASN A 54 0.43 12.50 6.45
CA ASN A 54 -0.56 12.34 5.38
C ASN A 54 -0.54 10.96 4.73
N VAL A 55 0.41 10.08 5.10
CA VAL A 55 0.46 8.70 4.60
C VAL A 55 -0.71 7.92 5.18
N LEU A 56 -1.64 7.57 4.28
CA LEU A 56 -2.84 6.81 4.61
C LEU A 56 -2.54 5.31 4.65
N ALA A 57 -1.95 4.79 3.58
CA ALA A 57 -1.57 3.39 3.43
C ALA A 57 -0.56 3.23 2.30
N THR A 58 0.24 2.17 2.36
CA THR A 58 1.12 1.75 1.27
C THR A 58 0.79 0.32 0.87
N ILE A 59 0.66 0.04 -0.43
CA ILE A 59 0.59 -1.32 -0.96
C ILE A 59 2.02 -1.85 -1.11
N ILE A 60 2.35 -2.91 -0.39
CA ILE A 60 3.71 -3.43 -0.25
C ILE A 60 3.84 -4.80 -0.93
N PRO A 61 4.67 -4.92 -1.99
CA PRO A 61 5.01 -6.22 -2.57
C PRO A 61 5.88 -7.06 -1.63
N GLN A 62 5.45 -8.29 -1.35
CA GLN A 62 6.15 -9.24 -0.48
C GLN A 62 7.22 -10.05 -1.23
N ALA A 63 8.14 -9.38 -1.94
CA ALA A 63 9.19 -10.07 -2.70
C ALA A 63 10.15 -10.86 -1.79
N GLY A 64 10.52 -10.30 -0.64
CA GLY A 64 11.47 -10.91 0.31
C GLY A 64 11.03 -12.30 0.81
N PRO A 65 9.86 -12.44 1.43
CA PRO A 65 9.34 -13.74 1.86
C PRO A 65 9.29 -14.77 0.72
N ARG A 66 8.90 -14.35 -0.50
CA ARG A 66 8.88 -15.24 -1.67
C ARG A 66 10.26 -15.74 -2.10
N PHE A 67 11.27 -14.88 -2.01
CA PHE A 67 12.65 -15.33 -2.22
C PHE A 67 13.07 -16.35 -1.17
N PHE A 68 12.70 -16.18 0.09
CA PHE A 68 12.99 -17.16 1.13
C PHE A 68 12.26 -18.49 0.92
N GLU A 69 10.99 -18.47 0.50
CA GLU A 69 10.25 -19.68 0.12
C GLU A 69 10.95 -20.42 -1.03
N ALA A 70 11.39 -19.70 -2.05
CA ALA A 70 12.13 -20.27 -3.17
C ALA A 70 13.47 -20.88 -2.74
N ILE A 71 14.24 -20.17 -1.89
CA ILE A 71 15.51 -20.67 -1.36
C ILE A 71 15.28 -21.90 -0.47
N ALA A 72 14.25 -21.91 0.37
CA ALA A 72 13.92 -23.04 1.22
C ALA A 72 13.54 -24.27 0.38
N ALA A 73 12.69 -24.11 -0.64
CA ALA A 73 12.32 -25.19 -1.55
C ALA A 73 13.54 -25.77 -2.29
N ASP A 74 14.51 -24.92 -2.66
CA ASP A 74 15.78 -25.36 -3.26
C ASP A 74 16.62 -26.17 -2.26
N LEU A 75 16.77 -25.67 -1.03
CA LEU A 75 17.51 -26.36 0.05
C LEU A 75 16.89 -27.72 0.43
N GLU A 76 15.56 -27.84 0.40
CA GLU A 76 14.85 -29.08 0.71
C GLU A 76 14.82 -30.06 -0.48
N SER A 77 15.45 -29.70 -1.62
CA SER A 77 15.41 -30.47 -2.87
C SER A 77 13.99 -30.72 -3.39
N GLU A 78 13.00 -29.97 -2.91
CA GLU A 78 11.63 -29.94 -3.42
C GLU A 78 11.52 -29.07 -4.68
N PHE A 79 12.58 -28.32 -5.01
CA PHE A 79 12.68 -27.52 -6.22
C PHE A 79 12.86 -28.41 -7.46
N ILE A 80 11.74 -28.85 -8.02
CA ILE A 80 11.71 -29.51 -9.32
C ILE A 80 12.02 -28.44 -10.37
N GLY A 81 13.29 -28.39 -10.80
CA GLY A 81 13.85 -27.41 -11.73
C GLY A 81 12.87 -26.92 -12.81
N GLY A 82 12.34 -25.73 -12.57
CA GLY A 82 11.56 -24.94 -13.52
C GLY A 82 11.96 -23.48 -13.37
N THR A 83 11.62 -22.65 -14.35
CA THR A 83 11.61 -21.19 -14.12
C THR A 83 10.85 -20.94 -12.82
N LEU A 84 11.41 -20.16 -11.88
CA LEU A 84 10.63 -19.54 -10.81
C LEU A 84 9.39 -18.99 -11.48
N GLY A 85 8.28 -19.74 -11.40
CA GLY A 85 7.15 -19.52 -12.28
C GLY A 85 6.74 -18.09 -12.09
N SER A 86 6.68 -17.31 -13.17
CA SER A 86 6.32 -15.90 -13.10
C SER A 86 5.02 -15.77 -12.30
N THR A 87 5.14 -15.43 -11.03
CA THR A 87 4.03 -15.41 -10.09
C THR A 87 3.58 -13.98 -10.00
N VAL A 88 2.33 -13.74 -10.36
CA VAL A 88 1.72 -12.42 -10.18
C VAL A 88 1.52 -12.19 -8.69
N ALA A 89 2.08 -11.12 -8.15
CA ALA A 89 1.80 -10.70 -6.78
C ALA A 89 0.35 -10.24 -6.68
N SER A 90 -0.43 -10.87 -5.81
CA SER A 90 -1.84 -10.57 -5.61
C SER A 90 -2.14 -10.50 -4.10
N TYR A 91 -3.27 -9.94 -3.71
CA TYR A 91 -3.70 -9.99 -2.31
C TYR A 91 -4.03 -11.43 -1.89
N GLY A 92 -4.76 -12.17 -2.74
CA GLY A 92 -5.22 -13.52 -2.44
C GLY A 92 -4.10 -14.56 -2.28
N ASN A 93 -2.94 -14.37 -2.92
CA ASN A 93 -1.78 -15.21 -2.65
C ASN A 93 -0.89 -14.68 -1.51
N GLY A 94 -1.10 -13.44 -1.03
CA GLY A 94 -0.24 -12.79 -0.04
C GLY A 94 1.01 -12.12 -0.64
N GLY A 95 1.08 -12.00 -1.97
CA GLY A 95 2.14 -11.28 -2.68
C GLY A 95 2.04 -9.76 -2.54
N LEU A 96 0.85 -9.23 -2.23
CA LEU A 96 0.60 -7.84 -1.87
C LEU A 96 0.01 -7.75 -0.47
N ILE A 97 0.49 -6.80 0.32
CA ILE A 97 -0.13 -6.43 1.60
C ILE A 97 -0.39 -4.92 1.62
N ILE A 98 -1.32 -4.50 2.46
CA ILE A 98 -1.52 -3.08 2.80
C ILE A 98 -0.75 -2.85 4.10
N SER A 99 -0.02 -1.72 4.19
CA SER A 99 0.66 -1.30 5.41
C SER A 99 -0.31 -1.20 6.59
N GLU A 100 0.22 -1.25 7.80
CA GLU A 100 -0.56 -0.93 8.99
C GLU A 100 -0.98 0.54 8.99
N GLU A 101 -1.97 0.86 9.83
CA GLU A 101 -2.37 2.23 10.09
C GLU A 101 -1.26 2.95 10.86
N HIS A 102 -0.88 4.13 10.39
CA HIS A 102 0.18 4.93 11.00
C HIS A 102 -0.37 6.11 11.80
N LEU A 103 -0.39 7.32 11.20
CA LEU A 103 -0.80 8.55 11.86
C LEU A 103 -2.18 9.06 11.45
N VAL A 104 -2.68 8.63 10.28
CA VAL A 104 -4.01 9.02 9.80
C VAL A 104 -5.03 8.08 10.43
N ALA A 105 -5.85 8.62 11.34
CA ALA A 105 -6.91 7.86 11.99
C ALA A 105 -7.96 7.40 10.97
N LEU A 106 -8.12 6.09 10.85
CA LEU A 106 -9.14 5.45 10.03
C LEU A 106 -10.24 4.83 10.90
N PRO A 107 -11.44 4.62 10.35
CA PRO A 107 -12.43 3.78 11.01
C PRO A 107 -11.83 2.41 11.34
N THR A 108 -12.16 1.88 12.51
CA THR A 108 -11.56 0.63 13.00
C THR A 108 -11.73 -0.51 11.99
N GLY A 109 -10.61 -1.11 11.61
CA GLY A 109 -10.57 -2.26 10.70
C GLY A 109 -10.80 -1.92 9.22
N GLU A 110 -10.83 -0.64 8.83
CA GLU A 110 -11.13 -0.25 7.45
C GLU A 110 -10.11 -0.80 6.44
N LEU A 111 -8.81 -0.71 6.74
CA LEU A 111 -7.75 -1.29 5.89
C LEU A 111 -7.90 -2.82 5.75
N GLY A 112 -8.35 -3.49 6.81
CA GLY A 112 -8.64 -4.93 6.78
C GLY A 112 -9.78 -5.26 5.83
N LYS A 113 -10.88 -4.49 5.88
CA LYS A 113 -12.02 -4.66 4.96
C LYS A 113 -11.61 -4.41 3.51
N LEU A 114 -10.79 -3.39 3.25
CA LEU A 114 -10.28 -3.09 1.91
C LEU A 114 -9.44 -4.24 1.36
N LYS A 115 -8.60 -4.85 2.19
CA LYS A 115 -7.84 -6.05 1.82
C LYS A 115 -8.78 -7.20 1.46
N SER A 116 -9.77 -7.52 2.31
CA SER A 116 -10.73 -8.59 2.03
C SER A 116 -11.53 -8.34 0.75
N LEU A 117 -11.98 -7.10 0.51
CA LEU A 117 -12.67 -6.73 -0.71
C LEU A 117 -11.79 -6.92 -1.96
N ALA A 118 -10.50 -6.56 -1.87
CA ALA A 118 -9.55 -6.76 -2.97
C ALA A 118 -9.32 -8.26 -3.27
N GLU A 119 -9.18 -9.08 -2.23
CA GLU A 119 -9.07 -10.54 -2.37
C GLU A 119 -10.32 -11.14 -3.02
N GLU A 120 -11.52 -10.73 -2.59
CA GLU A 120 -12.79 -11.16 -3.16
C GLU A 120 -12.92 -10.76 -4.64
N TYR A 121 -12.51 -9.55 -4.97
CA TYR A 121 -12.51 -9.06 -6.35
C TYR A 121 -11.58 -9.91 -7.25
N GLU A 122 -10.37 -10.20 -6.78
CA GLU A 122 -9.41 -11.07 -7.48
C GLU A 122 -9.94 -12.49 -7.73
N MET A 123 -10.79 -13.00 -6.85
CA MET A 123 -11.39 -14.33 -6.98
C MET A 123 -12.60 -14.36 -7.91
N THR A 124 -13.35 -13.25 -8.00
CA THR A 124 -14.63 -13.19 -8.74
C THR A 124 -14.43 -12.87 -10.23
N PHE A 125 -13.33 -12.22 -10.60
CA PHE A 125 -13.02 -11.84 -11.99
C PHE A 125 -12.19 -12.89 -12.77
N LYS A 126 -12.01 -14.10 -12.23
CA LYS A 126 -11.31 -15.21 -12.90
C LYS A 126 -12.25 -16.10 -13.71
#